data_AF-A0A5C7PIX1-F1
#
_entry.id   AF-A0A5C7PIX1-F1
#
_cell.length_a   1.000
_cell.length_b   1.000
_cell.length_c   1.000
_cell.angle_alpha   90.00
_cell.angle_beta   90.00
_cell.angle_gamma   90.00
#
_symmetry.space_group_name_H-M   'P 1'
#
loop_
_entity.id
_entity.type
_entity.pdbx_description
1 polymer ?
#
loop_
_entity_poly.entity_id
_entity_poly.type
_entity_poly.pdbx_seq_one_letter_code
_entity_poly.pdbx_strand_id
1 'polypeptide(L)'
;MRRPWLALTAAWCLAASQCLWPGAALAQQPASATSSPPAAFTHVCAPSVRLSPGAVTVAGLPEDQQGLVETGPLWLTGVSLFEGEPVQGAVLRPTREGRPGSPVTWAALSAAGQGVWVSCDYAGAVARVTMKVPGQPQACEARLSRQGPHATLQARFHCR
;
A
#
# COMPACT_ATOMS: atom_id res chain seq x y z
N MET A 1 47.30 7.12 0.06
CA MET A 1 47.83 6.49 1.29
C MET A 1 47.54 5.01 1.21
N ARG A 2 48.58 4.18 1.09
CA ARG A 2 48.52 2.71 0.95
C ARG A 2 48.84 2.08 2.30
N ARG A 3 48.05 1.09 2.75
CA ARG A 3 48.48 0.04 3.69
C ARG A 3 47.75 -1.28 3.39
N PRO A 4 48.48 -2.33 2.98
CA PRO A 4 47.97 -3.70 2.79
C PRO A 4 48.60 -4.69 3.81
N TRP A 5 47.81 -5.53 4.48
CA TRP A 5 48.27 -6.69 5.29
C TRP A 5 47.09 -7.70 5.33
N LEU A 6 47.06 -8.87 4.66
CA LEU A 6 47.81 -10.14 4.81
C LEU A 6 47.73 -10.79 6.20
N ALA A 7 47.00 -11.92 6.28
CA ALA A 7 47.30 -13.19 7.00
C ALA A 7 46.01 -14.07 6.96
N LEU A 8 45.87 -15.15 6.18
CA LEU A 8 46.56 -16.45 6.21
C LEU A 8 46.60 -17.10 7.61
N THR A 9 45.59 -17.92 7.91
CA THR A 9 45.75 -19.10 8.78
C THR A 9 44.95 -20.26 8.20
N ALA A 10 45.70 -21.19 7.61
CA ALA A 10 45.28 -22.55 7.39
C ALA A 10 45.26 -23.31 8.73
N ALA A 11 44.26 -24.14 8.96
CA ALA A 11 44.35 -25.21 9.95
C ALA A 11 43.55 -26.41 9.45
N TRP A 12 44.31 -27.39 8.95
CA TRP A 12 43.88 -28.75 8.68
C TRP A 12 43.49 -29.43 10.00
N CYS A 13 42.31 -30.07 10.02
CA CYS A 13 42.05 -31.22 10.88
C CYS A 13 41.58 -32.37 10.00
N LEU A 14 42.56 -33.20 9.62
CA LEU A 14 42.34 -34.59 9.22
C LEU A 14 42.11 -35.41 10.49
N ALA A 15 40.89 -35.92 10.70
CA ALA A 15 40.68 -37.06 11.58
C ALA A 15 39.46 -37.86 11.12
N ALA A 16 39.75 -39.10 10.76
CA ALA A 16 38.86 -40.15 10.34
C ALA A 16 37.68 -40.36 11.30
N SER A 17 36.50 -40.69 10.76
CA SER A 17 35.69 -41.80 11.28
C SER A 17 34.64 -42.20 10.25
N GLN A 18 34.81 -43.44 9.79
CA GLN A 18 33.91 -44.15 8.91
C GLN A 18 32.70 -44.60 9.76
N CYS A 19 31.52 -44.10 9.44
CA CYS A 19 30.28 -44.78 9.75
C CYS A 19 29.55 -45.04 8.43
N LEU A 20 29.80 -46.22 7.86
CA LEU A 20 28.94 -46.80 6.84
C LEU A 20 27.59 -47.13 7.49
N TRP A 21 26.60 -46.30 7.25
CA TRP A 21 25.18 -46.65 7.42
C TRP A 21 24.58 -46.82 6.03
N PRO A 22 24.05 -47.99 5.65
CA PRO A 22 23.07 -48.09 4.58
C PRO A 22 21.73 -47.60 5.13
N GLY A 23 21.62 -46.28 5.29
CA GLY A 23 20.37 -45.61 5.63
C GLY A 23 19.55 -45.41 4.37
N ALA A 24 18.36 -46.02 4.34
CA ALA A 24 17.40 -45.95 3.26
C ALA A 24 17.32 -44.55 2.63
N ALA A 25 17.54 -44.48 1.32
CA ALA A 25 17.26 -43.31 0.50
C ALA A 25 15.74 -43.08 0.50
N LEU A 26 15.24 -42.42 1.53
CA LEU A 26 13.96 -41.74 1.49
C LEU A 26 14.13 -40.62 0.46
N ALA A 27 13.65 -40.88 -0.76
CA ALA A 27 13.45 -39.87 -1.76
C ALA A 27 12.71 -38.70 -1.10
N GLN A 28 13.43 -37.62 -0.83
CA GLN A 28 12.86 -36.36 -0.42
C GLN A 28 12.03 -35.89 -1.62
N GLN A 29 10.73 -36.23 -1.60
CA GLN A 29 9.77 -35.63 -2.50
C GLN A 29 9.96 -34.12 -2.38
N PRO A 30 10.24 -33.41 -3.48
CA PRO A 30 10.29 -31.97 -3.44
C PRO A 30 8.96 -31.51 -2.86
N ALA A 31 9.02 -30.87 -1.70
CA ALA A 31 7.86 -30.20 -1.15
C ALA A 31 7.44 -29.19 -2.20
N SER A 32 6.38 -29.51 -2.94
CA SER A 32 5.70 -28.58 -3.80
C SER A 32 5.35 -27.40 -2.90
N ALA A 33 6.12 -26.32 -3.02
CA ALA A 33 5.81 -25.06 -2.40
C ALA A 33 4.48 -24.63 -3.04
N THR A 34 3.39 -24.98 -2.37
CA THR A 34 2.07 -24.45 -2.65
C THR A 34 2.19 -22.96 -2.41
N SER A 35 2.51 -22.22 -3.46
CA SER A 35 2.42 -20.77 -3.47
C SER A 35 0.95 -20.45 -3.27
N SER A 36 0.57 -20.20 -2.03
CA SER A 36 -0.75 -19.64 -1.73
C SER A 36 -0.90 -18.41 -2.61
N PRO A 37 -1.98 -18.31 -3.40
CA PRO A 37 -2.20 -17.13 -4.22
C PRO A 37 -2.17 -15.89 -3.31
N PRO A 38 -1.54 -14.78 -3.75
CA PRO A 38 -1.49 -13.57 -2.95
C PRO A 38 -2.92 -13.18 -2.58
N ALA A 39 -3.17 -13.00 -1.28
CA ALA A 39 -4.49 -12.67 -0.76
C ALA A 39 -4.96 -11.36 -1.41
N ALA A 40 -6.03 -11.44 -2.20
CA ALA A 40 -6.58 -10.27 -2.87
C ALA A 40 -7.19 -9.32 -1.82
N PHE A 41 -6.74 -8.08 -1.80
CA PHE A 41 -7.28 -7.03 -0.93
C PHE A 41 -8.42 -6.32 -1.64
N THR A 42 -9.56 -6.16 -0.95
CA THR A 42 -10.70 -5.41 -1.46
C THR A 42 -11.16 -4.41 -0.42
N HIS A 43 -11.37 -3.17 -0.83
CA HIS A 43 -11.87 -2.11 0.03
C HIS A 43 -12.90 -1.25 -0.69
N VAL A 44 -13.92 -0.78 0.02
CA VAL A 44 -14.97 0.09 -0.51
C VAL A 44 -14.93 1.41 0.24
N CYS A 45 -14.71 2.51 -0.48
CA CYS A 45 -14.77 3.84 0.09
C CYS A 45 -16.20 4.18 0.52
N ALA A 46 -16.36 4.73 1.73
CA ALA A 46 -17.62 5.34 2.11
C ALA A 46 -17.94 6.48 1.12
N PRO A 47 -19.21 6.67 0.71
CA PRO A 47 -19.59 7.71 -0.25
C PRO A 47 -19.45 9.13 0.31
N SER A 48 -19.48 9.27 1.64
CA SER A 48 -19.20 10.51 2.35
C SER A 48 -18.60 10.23 3.71
N VAL A 49 -17.92 11.23 4.27
CA VAL A 49 -17.49 11.29 5.66
C VAL A 49 -17.97 12.58 6.30
N ARG A 50 -17.88 12.67 7.62
CA ARG A 50 -18.11 13.91 8.36
C ARG A 50 -16.90 14.18 9.23
N LEU A 51 -16.52 15.44 9.31
CA LEU A 51 -15.52 15.87 10.28
C LEU A 51 -16.21 16.14 11.61
N SER A 52 -15.56 15.75 12.69
CA SER A 52 -15.94 16.22 14.01
C SER A 52 -15.75 17.74 14.07
N PRO A 53 -16.60 18.47 14.80
CA PRO A 53 -16.38 19.89 15.05
C PRO A 53 -14.97 20.13 15.60
N GLY A 54 -14.31 21.20 15.14
CA GLY A 54 -12.96 21.55 15.56
C GLY A 54 -12.59 22.98 15.18
N ALA A 55 -11.47 23.44 15.73
CA ALA A 55 -10.88 24.72 15.38
C ALA A 55 -9.96 24.58 14.17
N VAL A 56 -9.97 25.58 13.28
CA VAL A 56 -9.01 25.69 12.18
C VAL A 56 -7.99 26.76 12.53
N THR A 57 -6.71 26.44 12.40
CA THR A 57 -5.65 27.47 12.46
C THR A 57 -5.55 28.15 11.11
N VAL A 58 -5.84 29.44 11.05
CA VAL A 58 -5.73 30.26 9.84
C VAL A 58 -4.58 31.23 10.05
N ALA A 59 -3.59 31.20 9.16
CA ALA A 59 -2.46 32.11 9.23
C ALA A 59 -2.92 33.55 8.96
N GLY A 60 -2.53 34.48 9.84
CA GLY A 60 -2.89 35.90 9.70
C GLY A 60 -4.35 36.22 10.02
N LEU A 61 -5.06 35.33 10.73
CA LEU A 61 -6.42 35.59 11.17
C LEU A 61 -6.40 36.67 12.27
N PRO A 62 -7.15 37.78 12.12
CA PRO A 62 -7.34 38.76 13.17
C PRO A 62 -7.93 38.14 14.45
N GLU A 63 -7.65 38.73 15.62
CA GLU A 63 -8.05 38.19 16.93
C GLU A 63 -9.57 38.14 17.15
N ASP A 64 -10.33 38.94 16.38
CA ASP A 64 -11.79 39.00 16.43
C ASP A 64 -12.48 38.00 15.47
N GLN A 65 -11.71 37.20 14.74
CA GLN A 65 -12.22 36.20 13.79
C GLN A 65 -11.99 34.78 14.29
N GLN A 66 -12.88 33.86 13.88
CA GLN A 66 -12.83 32.46 14.28
C GLN A 66 -12.83 31.55 13.04
N GLY A 67 -11.89 30.61 13.00
CA GLY A 67 -11.87 29.52 12.03
C GLY A 67 -12.67 28.33 12.54
N LEU A 68 -13.73 27.96 11.82
CA LEU A 68 -14.60 26.83 12.17
C LEU A 68 -14.54 25.76 11.07
N VAL A 69 -14.57 24.48 11.48
CA VAL A 69 -14.79 23.36 10.56
C VAL A 69 -16.29 23.10 10.45
N GLU A 70 -16.85 23.23 9.25
CA GLU A 70 -18.24 22.83 9.00
C GLU A 70 -18.42 21.31 9.11
N THR A 71 -19.53 20.87 9.72
CA THR A 71 -19.82 19.45 10.03
C THR A 71 -20.68 18.76 8.95
N GLY A 72 -20.81 19.39 7.78
CA GLY A 72 -21.51 18.84 6.64
C GLY A 72 -20.86 17.56 6.09
N PRO A 73 -21.58 16.78 5.28
CA PRO A 73 -21.00 15.62 4.61
C PRO A 73 -19.94 16.07 3.60
N LEU A 74 -18.72 15.56 3.75
CA LEU A 74 -17.69 15.65 2.73
C LEU A 74 -17.83 14.47 1.80
N TRP A 75 -18.23 14.74 0.56
CA TRP A 75 -18.46 13.72 -0.45
C TRP A 75 -17.15 13.17 -1.01
N LEU A 76 -17.17 11.88 -1.38
CA LEU A 76 -16.05 11.26 -2.08
C LEU A 76 -15.82 11.97 -3.42
N THR A 77 -14.58 12.36 -3.67
CA THR A 77 -14.17 13.08 -4.87
C THR A 77 -13.12 12.35 -5.69
N GLY A 78 -12.35 11.46 -5.06
CA GLY A 78 -11.29 10.74 -5.75
C GLY A 78 -10.73 9.58 -4.95
N VAL A 79 -9.75 8.94 -5.57
CA VAL A 79 -8.99 7.82 -5.01
C VAL A 79 -7.55 7.94 -5.46
N SER A 80 -6.63 7.58 -4.57
CA SER A 80 -5.20 7.59 -4.87
C SER A 80 -4.52 6.30 -4.38
N LEU A 81 -3.35 6.00 -4.94
CA LEU A 81 -2.47 4.91 -4.51
C LEU A 81 -1.11 5.51 -4.16
N PHE A 82 -0.42 4.95 -3.19
CA PHE A 82 0.89 5.41 -2.72
C PHE A 82 1.85 4.23 -2.54
N GLU A 83 3.12 4.47 -2.80
CA GLU A 83 4.21 3.59 -2.36
C GLU A 83 4.76 4.17 -1.04
N GLY A 84 4.54 3.47 0.08
CA GLY A 84 4.77 4.01 1.41
C GLY A 84 3.61 4.83 1.98
N GLU A 85 3.79 5.33 3.20
CA GLU A 85 2.72 6.04 3.91
C GLU A 85 2.35 7.35 3.21
N PRO A 86 1.05 7.71 3.09
CA PRO A 86 0.64 8.89 2.33
C PRO A 86 1.20 10.22 2.82
N VAL A 87 1.59 10.33 4.10
CA VAL A 87 2.25 11.52 4.67
C VAL A 87 3.62 11.80 4.03
N GLN A 88 4.23 10.81 3.38
CA GLN A 88 5.51 10.92 2.67
C GLN A 88 5.33 11.48 1.24
N GLY A 89 4.08 11.65 0.77
CA GLY A 89 3.77 12.30 -0.50
C GLY A 89 4.04 11.47 -1.76
N ALA A 90 4.35 10.18 -1.63
CA ALA A 90 4.67 9.27 -2.74
C ALA A 90 3.42 8.76 -3.49
N VAL A 91 2.61 9.68 -4.01
CA VAL A 91 1.42 9.35 -4.81
C VAL A 91 1.85 8.70 -6.13
N LEU A 92 1.30 7.53 -6.43
CA LEU A 92 1.53 6.81 -7.66
C LEU A 92 0.58 7.28 -8.75
N ARG A 93 1.13 7.59 -9.92
CA ARG A 93 0.35 7.91 -11.11
C ARG A 93 -0.34 6.64 -11.64
N PRO A 94 -1.64 6.68 -11.96
CA PRO A 94 -2.31 5.56 -12.61
C PRO A 94 -1.66 5.21 -13.95
N THR A 95 -1.56 3.92 -14.24
CA THR A 95 -1.22 3.41 -15.58
C THR A 95 -2.37 3.66 -16.56
N ARG A 96 -3.61 3.68 -16.06
CA ARG A 96 -4.81 4.06 -16.82
C ARG A 96 -5.67 5.00 -15.97
N GLU A 97 -5.97 6.17 -16.52
CA GLU A 97 -6.95 7.08 -15.92
C GLU A 97 -8.36 6.53 -16.13
N GLY A 98 -9.15 6.54 -15.05
CA GLY A 98 -10.54 6.10 -15.10
C GLY A 98 -11.39 7.11 -15.85
N ARG A 99 -11.88 6.74 -17.04
CA ARG A 99 -13.02 7.42 -17.67
C ARG A 99 -14.33 7.07 -16.94
N PRO A 100 -15.43 7.84 -17.09
CA PRO A 100 -16.73 7.43 -16.57
C PRO A 100 -17.05 5.98 -16.98
N GLY A 101 -17.23 5.09 -16.00
CA GLY A 101 -17.48 3.66 -16.23
C GLY A 101 -16.24 2.78 -16.46
N SER A 102 -15.03 3.33 -16.45
CA SER A 102 -13.75 2.60 -16.55
C SER A 102 -12.97 2.65 -15.23
N PRO A 103 -12.27 1.56 -14.84
CA PRO A 103 -11.45 1.57 -13.64
C PRO A 103 -10.22 2.48 -13.80
N VAL A 104 -9.81 3.08 -12.69
CA VAL A 104 -8.45 3.63 -12.53
C VAL A 104 -7.54 2.45 -12.20
N THR A 105 -6.42 2.28 -12.91
CA THR A 105 -5.54 1.12 -12.70
C THR A 105 -4.12 1.55 -12.43
N TRP A 106 -3.49 0.90 -11.45
CA TRP A 106 -2.07 0.98 -11.15
C TRP A 106 -1.47 -0.42 -11.31
N ALA A 107 -0.44 -0.53 -12.15
CA ALA A 107 0.27 -1.78 -12.41
C ALA A 107 1.78 -1.60 -12.19
N ALA A 108 2.50 -2.72 -12.13
CA ALA A 108 3.94 -2.75 -11.88
C ALA A 108 4.33 -2.06 -10.56
N LEU A 109 3.57 -2.36 -9.50
CA LEU A 109 3.85 -1.84 -8.18
C LEU A 109 5.10 -2.53 -7.63
N SER A 110 6.17 -1.76 -7.44
CA SER A 110 7.18 -2.13 -6.44
C SER A 110 6.60 -1.75 -5.09
N ALA A 111 6.53 -2.68 -4.15
CA ALA A 111 6.25 -2.34 -2.76
C ALA A 111 7.59 -2.29 -2.03
N ALA A 112 8.53 -1.45 -2.48
CA ALA A 112 9.96 -1.51 -2.15
C ALA A 112 10.29 -1.37 -0.64
N GLY A 113 9.93 -2.39 0.15
CA GLY A 113 9.94 -2.40 1.61
C GLY A 113 8.85 -1.56 2.28
N GLN A 114 8.38 -0.47 1.66
CA GLN A 114 7.49 0.51 2.30
C GLN A 114 6.00 0.12 2.27
N GLY A 115 5.65 -0.90 1.46
CA GLY A 115 4.27 -1.34 1.26
C GLY A 115 3.47 -0.38 0.37
N VAL A 116 2.24 -0.79 0.04
CA VAL A 116 1.33 0.01 -0.78
C VAL A 116 0.18 0.50 0.08
N TRP A 117 -0.23 1.75 -0.14
CA TRP A 117 -1.38 2.35 0.53
C TRP A 117 -2.39 2.85 -0.49
N VAL A 118 -3.67 2.73 -0.14
CA VAL A 118 -4.79 3.29 -0.91
C VAL A 118 -5.40 4.45 -0.13
N SER A 119 -5.97 5.44 -0.82
CA SER A 119 -6.77 6.49 -0.19
C SER A 119 -8.13 6.70 -0.84
N CYS A 120 -9.10 7.04 0.00
CA CYS A 120 -10.37 7.64 -0.38
C CYS A 120 -10.28 9.15 -0.09
N ASP A 121 -10.41 9.98 -1.13
CA ASP A 121 -10.20 11.42 -1.07
C ASP A 121 -11.54 12.16 -1.08
N TYR A 122 -11.83 12.89 -0.01
CA TYR A 122 -13.10 13.58 0.21
C TYR A 122 -12.93 15.09 0.06
N ALA A 123 -13.92 15.73 -0.58
CA ALA A 123 -13.94 17.18 -0.84
C ALA A 123 -12.61 17.73 -1.40
N GLY A 124 -12.06 17.09 -2.45
CA GLY A 124 -10.80 17.53 -3.07
C GLY A 124 -9.57 17.21 -2.21
N ALA A 125 -9.62 16.11 -1.45
CA ALA A 125 -8.59 15.69 -0.50
C ALA A 125 -8.42 16.60 0.74
N VAL A 126 -9.43 17.41 1.08
CA VAL A 126 -9.52 18.09 2.39
C VAL A 126 -9.55 17.07 3.53
N ALA A 127 -10.27 15.97 3.34
CA ALA A 127 -10.22 14.82 4.22
C ALA A 127 -9.79 13.59 3.42
N ARG A 128 -8.86 12.81 3.99
CA ARG A 128 -8.31 11.61 3.36
C ARG A 128 -8.37 10.45 4.34
N VAL A 129 -8.98 9.35 3.90
CA VAL A 129 -8.95 8.07 4.63
C VAL A 129 -7.97 7.16 3.92
N THR A 130 -6.93 6.72 4.64
CA THR A 130 -5.82 5.95 4.08
C THR A 130 -5.77 4.56 4.70
N MET A 131 -5.51 3.53 3.88
CA MET A 131 -5.40 2.15 4.35
C MET A 131 -4.19 1.47 3.75
N LYS A 132 -3.47 0.73 4.59
CA LYS A 132 -2.37 -0.11 4.14
C LYS A 132 -2.92 -1.34 3.43
N VAL A 133 -2.42 -1.61 2.23
CA VAL A 133 -2.73 -2.84 1.51
C VAL A 133 -1.86 -3.96 2.11
N PRO A 134 -2.44 -5.07 2.58
CA PRO A 134 -1.67 -6.21 3.08
C PRO A 134 -0.78 -6.81 2.00
N GLY A 135 0.39 -7.32 2.40
CA GLY A 135 1.32 -7.99 1.50
C GLY A 135 2.05 -7.03 0.54
N GLN A 136 2.32 -7.52 -0.67
CA GLN A 136 3.02 -6.79 -1.74
C GLN A 136 2.22 -6.91 -3.04
N PRO A 137 1.13 -6.13 -3.19
CA PRO A 137 0.32 -6.18 -4.40
C PRO A 137 1.18 -5.77 -5.59
N GLN A 138 1.01 -6.46 -6.71
CA GLN A 138 1.64 -6.15 -8.00
C GLN A 138 0.79 -5.19 -8.82
N ALA A 139 -0.52 -5.17 -8.56
CA ALA A 139 -1.47 -4.28 -9.22
C ALA A 139 -2.65 -3.92 -8.30
N CYS A 140 -3.19 -2.73 -8.50
CA CYS A 140 -4.43 -2.28 -7.90
C CYS A 140 -5.35 -1.68 -8.97
N GLU A 141 -6.64 -1.94 -8.90
CA GLU A 141 -7.66 -1.19 -9.63
C GLU A 141 -8.64 -0.53 -8.67
N ALA A 142 -9.14 0.64 -9.04
CA ALA A 142 -10.28 1.28 -8.41
C ALA A 142 -11.41 1.42 -9.43
N ARG A 143 -12.54 0.75 -9.19
CA ARG A 143 -13.76 0.95 -9.97
C ARG A 143 -14.52 2.12 -9.42
N LEU A 144 -14.75 3.12 -10.28
CA LEU A 144 -15.52 4.31 -9.96
C LEU A 144 -16.91 4.20 -10.58
N SER A 145 -17.93 4.47 -9.78
CA SER A 145 -19.30 4.57 -10.24
C SER A 145 -19.97 5.80 -9.61
N ARG A 146 -21.00 6.32 -10.28
CA ARG A 146 -21.87 7.35 -9.72
C ARG A 146 -23.23 6.73 -9.48
N GLN A 147 -23.80 6.93 -8.30
CA GLN A 147 -25.11 6.38 -7.94
C GLN A 147 -26.04 7.45 -7.37
N GLY A 148 -27.33 7.24 -7.57
CA GLY A 148 -28.40 8.07 -7.02
C GLY A 148 -28.62 9.39 -7.76
N PRO A 149 -29.63 10.17 -7.34
CA PRO A 149 -30.07 11.39 -8.02
C PRO A 149 -29.03 12.51 -8.01
N HIS A 150 -28.05 12.47 -7.09
CA HIS A 150 -26.95 13.42 -7.00
C HIS A 150 -25.64 12.90 -7.64
N ALA A 151 -25.68 11.75 -8.30
CA ALA A 151 -24.52 11.14 -8.96
C ALA A 151 -23.29 11.04 -8.02
N THR A 152 -23.53 10.65 -6.76
CA THR A 152 -22.52 10.51 -5.72
C THR A 152 -21.49 9.48 -6.14
N LEU A 153 -20.20 9.84 -6.02
CA LEU A 153 -19.11 8.94 -6.36
C LEU A 153 -19.03 7.78 -5.36
N GLN A 154 -18.87 6.58 -5.88
CA GLN A 154 -18.49 5.40 -5.14
C GLN A 154 -17.20 4.84 -5.74
N ALA A 155 -16.35 4.29 -4.88
CA ALA A 155 -15.10 3.68 -5.29
C ALA A 155 -14.90 2.34 -4.57
N ARG A 156 -14.46 1.34 -5.35
CA ARG A 156 -14.06 0.04 -4.83
C ARG A 156 -12.68 -0.30 -5.33
N PHE A 157 -11.75 -0.51 -4.41
CA PHE A 157 -10.42 -1.01 -4.68
C PHE A 157 -10.40 -2.53 -4.75
N HIS A 158 -9.57 -3.04 -5.66
CA HIS A 158 -9.17 -4.42 -5.73
C HIS A 158 -7.67 -4.50 -6.04
N CYS A 159 -6.89 -5.05 -5.11
CA CYS A 159 -5.44 -5.19 -5.21
C CYS A 159 -5.03 -6.66 -5.16
N ARG A 160 -4.03 -7.02 -5.96
CA ARG A 160 -3.52 -8.39 -6.12
C ARG A 160 -2.01 -8.38 -6.29
#